data_AF-A0A6A6WHV1-F1
#
_entry.id   AF-A0A6A6WHV1-F1
#
_cell.length_a   1.000
_cell.length_b   1.000
_cell.length_c   1.000
_cell.angle_alpha   90.00
_cell.angle_beta   90.00
_cell.angle_gamma   90.00
#
_symmetry.space_group_name_H-M   'P 1'
#
loop_
_entity.id
_entity.type
_entity.pdbx_description
1 polymer ?
#
loop_
_entity_poly.entity_id
_entity_poly.type
_entity_poly.pdbx_seq_one_letter_code
_entity_poly.pdbx_strand_id
1 'polypeptide(L)'
;MPSKRPHSDTDGVKPDKKKHKKGFQVGPANLPDGTHKRQVQKIKNDLIAKAKLRKQYAKIRERELANQPPNRYIHNTASDNNENDSNNDEQAGAQDTHHEPAAASSEPHPDRQKLLLEEDATTTEPQDDDASKPSWKRQKRPKPVPFAREAEQAQKRKQEAEERRLAREEAEKERQRKIAERERFRRAMAKARTGGPNGQRKLGRESQVLLEKVKRMVDA
;
A
#
# COMPACT_ATOMS: atom_id res chain seq x y z
N MET A 1 -63.54 45.13 -53.30
CA MET A 1 -62.06 45.24 -53.28
C MET A 1 -61.50 43.96 -52.65
N PRO A 2 -60.55 43.28 -53.30
CA PRO A 2 -60.23 41.87 -53.08
C PRO A 2 -59.39 41.63 -51.81
N SER A 3 -59.71 40.54 -51.11
CA SER A 3 -59.01 40.00 -49.95
C SER A 3 -57.64 39.44 -50.35
N LYS A 4 -56.58 39.86 -49.65
CA LYS A 4 -55.24 39.27 -49.78
C LYS A 4 -55.25 37.94 -49.02
N ARG A 5 -55.07 36.85 -49.77
CA ARG A 5 -54.99 35.47 -49.26
C ARG A 5 -53.86 35.32 -48.22
N PRO A 6 -54.06 34.63 -47.09
CA PRO A 6 -52.96 34.22 -46.23
C PRO A 6 -52.18 33.10 -46.94
N HIS A 7 -50.87 33.29 -47.09
CA HIS A 7 -49.97 32.25 -47.58
C HIS A 7 -49.71 31.27 -46.43
N SER A 8 -50.29 30.07 -46.50
CA SER A 8 -49.98 28.96 -45.60
C SER A 8 -48.79 28.16 -46.13
N ASP A 9 -48.00 27.68 -45.18
CA ASP A 9 -47.06 26.56 -45.25
C ASP A 9 -45.72 26.78 -45.97
N THR A 10 -44.74 27.28 -45.20
CA THR A 10 -43.47 26.55 -45.07
C THR A 10 -43.07 26.48 -43.61
N ASP A 11 -42.89 25.24 -43.17
CA ASP A 11 -42.51 24.75 -41.86
C ASP A 11 -41.44 25.55 -41.12
N GLY A 12 -41.54 25.50 -39.79
CA GLY A 12 -40.69 26.22 -38.87
C GLY A 12 -39.20 25.91 -39.06
N VAL A 13 -38.47 26.89 -39.56
CA VAL A 13 -37.03 27.02 -39.31
C VAL A 13 -36.78 28.48 -38.99
N LYS A 14 -36.72 28.80 -37.69
CA LYS A 14 -36.15 30.06 -37.22
C LYS A 14 -34.75 30.16 -37.84
N PRO A 15 -34.35 31.28 -38.46
CA PRO A 15 -32.98 31.38 -38.95
C PRO A 15 -32.05 31.26 -37.74
N ASP A 16 -31.31 30.16 -37.68
CA ASP A 16 -30.30 29.93 -36.66
C ASP A 16 -29.32 31.09 -36.69
N LYS A 17 -29.43 31.97 -35.69
CA LYS A 17 -28.48 33.07 -35.51
C LYS A 17 -27.10 32.44 -35.43
N LYS A 18 -26.29 32.60 -36.48
CA LYS A 18 -24.92 32.08 -36.57
C LYS A 18 -24.19 32.51 -35.30
N LYS A 19 -23.93 31.55 -34.40
CA LYS A 19 -23.24 31.83 -33.15
C LYS A 19 -21.86 32.35 -33.52
N HIS A 20 -21.61 33.64 -33.28
CA HIS A 20 -20.28 34.20 -33.47
C HIS A 20 -19.30 33.36 -32.64
N LYS A 21 -18.31 32.76 -33.31
CA LYS A 21 -17.24 32.00 -32.64
C LYS A 21 -16.55 33.00 -31.71
N LYS A 22 -16.71 32.83 -30.39
CA LYS A 22 -15.99 33.64 -29.40
C LYS A 22 -14.49 33.48 -29.72
N GLY A 23 -13.78 34.60 -29.89
CA GLY A 23 -12.33 34.60 -30.07
C GLY A 23 -11.63 33.94 -28.89
N PHE A 24 -10.31 33.78 -28.96
CA PHE A 24 -9.51 33.14 -27.92
C PHE A 24 -9.73 33.81 -26.56
N GLN A 25 -10.57 33.20 -25.72
CA GLN A 25 -10.92 33.71 -24.41
C GLN A 25 -9.80 33.39 -23.44
N VAL A 26 -8.91 34.36 -23.21
CA VAL A 26 -7.87 34.28 -22.17
C VAL A 26 -8.50 34.77 -20.86
N GLY A 27 -9.33 33.93 -20.28
CA GLY A 27 -9.98 34.18 -18.99
C GLY A 27 -10.02 32.90 -18.16
N PRO A 28 -10.35 33.00 -16.86
CA PRO A 28 -10.31 31.88 -15.90
C PRO A 28 -11.18 30.67 -16.27
N ALA A 29 -12.02 30.78 -17.30
CA ALA A 29 -12.79 29.69 -17.89
C ALA A 29 -11.97 28.77 -18.84
N ASN A 30 -10.81 29.22 -19.34
CA ASN A 30 -9.92 28.47 -20.24
C ASN A 30 -8.52 28.24 -19.65
N LEU A 31 -8.26 28.70 -18.43
CA LEU A 31 -7.07 28.26 -17.68
C LEU A 31 -7.35 26.84 -17.14
N PRO A 32 -6.33 25.97 -17.02
CA PRO A 32 -6.50 24.67 -16.39
C PRO A 32 -7.18 24.86 -15.04
N ASP A 33 -8.44 24.43 -14.95
CA ASP A 33 -9.23 24.49 -13.72
C ASP A 33 -8.34 23.90 -12.63
N GLY A 34 -7.96 24.73 -11.65
CA GLY A 34 -6.84 24.44 -10.74
C GLY A 34 -6.87 23.01 -10.21
N THR A 35 -5.70 22.43 -9.93
CA THR A 35 -5.48 21.00 -9.60
C THR A 35 -6.61 20.35 -8.78
N HIS A 36 -7.17 21.05 -7.81
CA HIS A 36 -8.26 20.60 -6.94
C HIS A 36 -9.66 20.60 -7.60
N LYS A 37 -10.00 21.52 -8.51
CA LYS A 37 -11.30 21.52 -9.20
C LYS A 37 -11.50 20.27 -10.05
N ARG A 38 -10.47 19.83 -10.78
CA ARG A 38 -10.52 18.58 -11.55
C ARG A 38 -10.72 17.36 -10.66
N GLN A 39 -10.07 17.34 -9.49
CA GLN A 39 -10.24 16.27 -8.50
C GLN A 39 -11.66 16.27 -7.93
N VAL A 40 -12.21 17.44 -7.56
CA VAL A 40 -13.59 17.57 -7.05
C VAL A 40 -14.60 17.14 -8.10
N GLN A 41 -14.45 17.56 -9.36
CA GLN A 41 -15.30 17.14 -10.46
C GLN A 41 -15.22 15.62 -10.69
N LYS A 42 -14.01 15.04 -10.62
CA LYS A 42 -13.81 13.58 -10.71
C LYS A 42 -14.52 12.86 -9.57
N ILE A 43 -14.29 13.25 -8.32
CA ILE A 43 -14.93 12.66 -7.13
C ILE A 43 -16.45 12.72 -7.25
N LYS A 44 -16.99 13.87 -7.69
CA LYS A 44 -18.42 14.06 -7.90
C LYS A 44 -18.96 13.12 -8.99
N ASN A 45 -18.30 13.05 -10.13
CA ASN A 45 -18.71 12.18 -11.24
C ASN A 45 -18.65 10.70 -10.83
N ASP A 46 -17.61 10.28 -10.11
CA ASP A 46 -17.44 8.92 -9.60
C ASP A 46 -18.55 8.56 -8.60
N LEU A 47 -18.91 9.48 -7.71
CA LEU A 47 -19.98 9.26 -6.73
C LEU A 47 -21.35 9.14 -7.40
N ILE A 48 -21.62 9.97 -8.41
CA ILE A 48 -22.84 9.89 -9.23
C ILE A 48 -22.89 8.56 -9.98
N ALA A 49 -21.79 8.12 -10.59
CA ALA A 49 -21.72 6.85 -11.31
C ALA A 49 -21.98 5.65 -10.39
N LYS A 50 -21.34 5.62 -9.20
CA LYS A 50 -21.58 4.58 -8.19
C LYS A 50 -23.04 4.56 -7.73
N ALA A 51 -23.65 5.72 -7.49
CA ALA A 51 -25.06 5.79 -7.10
C ALA A 51 -25.99 5.28 -8.21
N LYS A 52 -25.70 5.60 -9.48
CA LYS A 52 -26.45 5.08 -10.63
C LYS A 52 -26.34 3.56 -10.74
N LEU A 53 -25.14 3.01 -10.62
CA LEU A 53 -24.90 1.56 -10.64
C LEU A 53 -25.65 0.86 -9.49
N ARG A 54 -25.60 1.41 -8.27
CA ARG A 54 -26.35 0.86 -7.13
C ARG A 54 -27.85 0.86 -7.36
N LYS A 55 -28.40 1.94 -7.93
CA LYS A 55 -29.84 2.02 -8.27
C LYS A 55 -30.22 1.02 -9.35
N GLN A 56 -29.42 0.89 -10.42
CA GLN A 56 -29.66 -0.08 -11.48
C GLN A 56 -29.58 -1.51 -10.95
N TYR A 57 -28.57 -1.81 -10.12
CA TYR A 57 -28.40 -3.11 -9.51
C TYR A 57 -29.52 -3.45 -8.53
N ALA A 58 -29.97 -2.51 -7.69
CA ALA A 58 -31.14 -2.70 -6.83
C ALA A 58 -32.39 -3.06 -7.65
N LYS A 59 -32.62 -2.35 -8.76
CA LYS A 59 -33.74 -2.64 -9.67
C LYS A 59 -33.65 -4.02 -10.32
N ILE A 60 -32.45 -4.46 -10.72
CA ILE A 60 -32.22 -5.80 -11.26
C ILE A 60 -32.44 -6.85 -10.16
N ARG A 61 -31.89 -6.64 -8.98
CA ARG A 61 -32.05 -7.53 -7.82
C ARG A 61 -33.52 -7.71 -7.42
N GLU A 62 -34.29 -6.63 -7.37
CA GLU A 62 -35.74 -6.69 -7.10
C GLU A 62 -36.48 -7.49 -8.18
N ARG A 63 -36.14 -7.27 -9.46
CA ARG A 63 -36.72 -8.02 -10.57
C ARG A 63 -36.35 -9.51 -10.53
N GLU A 64 -35.10 -9.83 -10.21
CA GLU A 64 -34.62 -11.20 -10.06
C GLU A 64 -35.24 -11.91 -8.87
N LEU A 65 -35.43 -11.21 -7.75
CA LEU A 65 -36.12 -11.73 -6.58
C LEU A 65 -37.61 -11.99 -6.87
N ALA A 66 -38.27 -11.07 -7.59
CA ALA A 66 -39.67 -11.24 -8.01
C ALA A 66 -39.84 -12.37 -9.05
N ASN A 67 -38.83 -12.61 -9.88
CA ASN A 67 -38.82 -13.69 -10.86
C ASN A 67 -38.21 -15.00 -10.33
N GLN A 68 -37.76 -15.03 -9.07
CA GLN A 68 -37.18 -16.24 -8.50
C GLN A 68 -38.30 -17.22 -8.16
N PRO A 69 -38.27 -18.45 -8.69
CA PRO A 69 -39.19 -19.49 -8.21
C PRO A 69 -38.89 -19.76 -6.72
N PRO A 70 -39.89 -20.09 -5.89
CA PRO A 70 -39.77 -20.22 -4.43
C PRO A 70 -38.87 -21.37 -3.95
N ASN A 71 -38.07 -21.98 -4.83
CA ASN A 71 -37.29 -23.16 -4.52
C ASN A 71 -35.87 -23.09 -5.14
N ARG A 72 -35.13 -22.01 -4.85
CA ARG A 72 -33.67 -22.08 -4.87
C ARG A 72 -33.18 -22.31 -3.46
N TYR A 73 -32.92 -23.59 -3.19
CA TYR A 73 -32.26 -24.11 -2.01
C TYR A 73 -31.08 -23.21 -1.58
N ILE A 74 -31.11 -22.90 -0.31
CA ILE A 74 -30.16 -22.12 0.47
C ILE A 74 -28.74 -22.62 0.20
N HIS A 75 -27.93 -21.82 -0.49
CA HIS A 75 -26.49 -21.87 -0.31
C HIS A 75 -25.93 -20.45 -0.42
N ASN A 76 -25.38 -19.98 0.70
CA ASN A 76 -24.66 -18.73 0.91
C ASN A 76 -25.49 -17.49 1.31
N THR A 77 -26.13 -17.58 2.46
CA THR A 77 -26.37 -16.43 3.35
C THR A 77 -25.63 -16.67 4.67
N ALA A 78 -24.30 -16.70 4.63
CA ALA A 78 -23.46 -16.85 5.84
C ALA A 78 -22.26 -15.90 5.81
N SER A 79 -22.41 -14.69 5.26
CA SER A 79 -21.33 -13.69 5.23
C SER A 79 -21.83 -12.25 5.27
N ASP A 80 -22.90 -11.96 6.01
CA ASP A 80 -23.24 -10.57 6.38
C ASP A 80 -24.19 -10.59 7.59
N ASN A 81 -23.64 -10.80 8.80
CA ASN A 81 -23.92 -10.07 10.05
C ASN A 81 -23.28 -10.78 11.25
N ASN A 82 -22.70 -9.96 12.13
CA ASN A 82 -21.72 -10.29 13.16
C ASN A 82 -22.38 -10.67 14.51
N GLU A 83 -21.59 -11.33 15.39
CA GLU A 83 -21.69 -11.40 16.86
C GLU A 83 -22.70 -12.35 17.58
N ASN A 84 -22.10 -13.30 18.33
CA ASN A 84 -22.43 -13.82 19.68
C ASN A 84 -23.31 -15.09 19.88
N ASP A 85 -22.85 -15.90 20.85
CA ASP A 85 -23.54 -16.85 21.74
C ASP A 85 -23.56 -18.38 21.45
N SER A 86 -22.71 -19.07 22.24
CA SER A 86 -22.84 -20.34 23.01
C SER A 86 -23.46 -21.65 22.49
N ASN A 87 -22.76 -22.74 22.86
CA ASN A 87 -23.18 -24.15 23.06
C ASN A 87 -23.53 -24.94 21.76
N ASN A 88 -23.23 -26.22 21.56
CA ASN A 88 -22.92 -27.34 22.45
C ASN A 88 -22.27 -28.51 21.66
N ASP A 89 -21.55 -29.35 22.41
CA ASP A 89 -21.27 -30.80 22.31
C ASP A 89 -20.59 -31.50 21.11
N GLU A 90 -19.37 -31.97 21.42
CA GLU A 90 -18.97 -33.40 21.57
C GLU A 90 -19.51 -34.47 20.60
N GLN A 91 -18.60 -35.18 19.94
CA GLN A 91 -18.56 -36.66 19.99
C GLN A 91 -17.15 -37.19 19.65
N ALA A 92 -16.68 -38.07 20.54
CA ALA A 92 -15.39 -38.76 20.58
C ALA A 92 -15.19 -39.85 19.51
N GLY A 93 -13.94 -40.32 19.39
CA GLY A 93 -13.59 -41.57 18.70
C GLY A 93 -12.08 -41.84 18.61
N ALA A 94 -11.49 -42.34 19.69
CA ALA A 94 -10.13 -42.91 19.71
C ALA A 94 -10.15 -44.37 19.24
N GLN A 95 -9.06 -44.87 18.63
CA GLN A 95 -8.48 -46.19 18.96
C GLN A 95 -7.12 -46.43 18.28
N ASP A 96 -6.31 -47.17 19.03
CA ASP A 96 -4.88 -47.43 18.96
C ASP A 96 -4.66 -48.94 18.68
N THR A 97 -3.62 -49.32 17.93
CA THR A 97 -3.16 -50.73 17.91
C THR A 97 -1.64 -50.83 17.64
N HIS A 98 -0.94 -51.28 18.68
CA HIS A 98 0.46 -51.72 18.68
C HIS A 98 0.62 -53.13 18.09
N HIS A 99 1.76 -53.40 17.44
CA HIS A 99 2.29 -54.76 17.26
C HIS A 99 3.83 -54.79 17.38
N GLU A 100 4.33 -55.67 18.25
CA GLU A 100 5.74 -55.97 18.57
C GLU A 100 6.12 -57.38 18.02
N PRO A 101 7.38 -57.88 18.12
CA PRO A 101 8.11 -58.42 16.96
C PRO A 101 8.47 -59.93 17.08
N ALA A 102 8.76 -60.57 15.95
CA ALA A 102 9.30 -61.93 15.91
C ALA A 102 10.78 -61.93 15.53
N ALA A 103 11.60 -62.59 16.37
CA ALA A 103 13.03 -62.72 16.26
C ALA A 103 13.46 -63.73 15.17
N ALA A 104 14.41 -63.34 14.32
CA ALA A 104 15.21 -64.27 13.53
C ALA A 104 16.61 -63.67 13.29
N SER A 105 17.61 -64.53 13.45
CA SER A 105 19.06 -64.37 13.24
C SER A 105 19.47 -63.28 12.24
N SER A 106 20.28 -62.32 12.68
CA SER A 106 20.98 -61.41 11.76
C SER A 106 22.29 -61.01 12.41
N GLU A 107 23.41 -61.56 11.90
CA GLU A 107 24.72 -60.97 12.11
C GLU A 107 24.61 -59.45 11.86
N PRO A 108 25.19 -58.61 12.73
CA PRO A 108 25.00 -57.18 12.63
C PRO A 108 25.49 -56.68 11.26
N HIS A 109 24.61 -55.97 10.54
CA HIS A 109 24.90 -55.28 9.28
C HIS A 109 26.25 -54.53 9.40
N PRO A 110 27.10 -54.49 8.36
CA PRO A 110 28.46 -53.93 8.45
C PRO A 110 28.54 -52.52 9.03
N ASP A 111 27.50 -51.70 8.84
CA ASP A 111 27.43 -50.36 9.43
C ASP A 111 27.28 -50.38 10.96
N ARG A 112 26.68 -51.43 11.52
CA ARG A 112 26.55 -51.64 12.96
C ARG A 112 27.86 -52.11 13.59
N GLN A 113 28.75 -52.76 12.83
CA GLN A 113 30.09 -53.11 13.28
C GLN A 113 31.00 -51.89 13.40
N LYS A 114 30.84 -50.89 12.53
CA LYS A 114 31.60 -49.64 12.58
C LYS A 114 31.29 -48.82 13.84
N LEU A 115 30.01 -48.76 14.23
CA LEU A 115 29.58 -48.09 15.45
C LEU A 115 30.21 -48.72 16.70
N LEU A 116 30.16 -50.05 16.81
CA LEU A 116 30.79 -50.78 17.93
C LEU A 116 32.30 -50.54 18.03
N LEU A 117 33.01 -50.52 16.90
CA LEU A 117 34.44 -50.23 16.85
C LEU A 117 34.78 -48.77 17.24
N GLU A 118 33.88 -47.82 16.93
CA GLU A 118 34.03 -46.41 17.32
C GLU A 118 33.73 -46.20 18.82
N GLU A 119 32.81 -46.98 19.39
CA GLU A 119 32.44 -46.95 20.81
C GLU A 119 33.60 -47.43 21.71
N ASP A 120 34.28 -48.51 21.32
CA ASP A 120 35.40 -49.09 22.08
C ASP A 120 36.64 -48.16 22.15
N ALA A 121 36.78 -47.22 21.21
CA ALA A 121 37.90 -46.27 21.17
C ALA A 121 37.81 -45.12 22.19
N THR A 122 36.69 -44.98 22.92
CA THR A 122 36.42 -43.80 23.77
C THR A 122 36.53 -44.00 25.28
N THR A 123 37.01 -45.17 25.73
CA THR A 123 37.11 -45.47 27.17
C THR A 123 38.45 -45.03 27.76
N THR A 124 38.54 -43.81 28.28
CA THR A 124 39.60 -43.36 29.21
C THR A 124 38.97 -42.49 30.31
N GLU A 125 38.95 -43.05 31.52
CA GLU A 125 38.68 -42.58 32.90
C GLU A 125 37.68 -41.43 33.26
N PRO A 126 36.99 -41.53 34.42
CA PRO A 126 35.94 -40.59 34.82
C PRO A 126 36.42 -39.52 35.81
N GLN A 127 36.10 -38.25 35.54
CA GLN A 127 36.02 -37.22 36.59
C GLN A 127 34.60 -36.64 36.62
N ASP A 128 34.00 -36.73 37.80
CA ASP A 128 32.76 -36.08 38.18
C ASP A 128 33.00 -34.58 38.36
N ASP A 129 32.43 -33.77 37.48
CA ASP A 129 32.08 -32.38 37.75
C ASP A 129 30.81 -32.03 36.97
N ASP A 130 29.96 -31.26 37.65
CA ASP A 130 28.54 -30.98 37.43
C ASP A 130 28.21 -30.21 36.13
N ALA A 131 28.50 -30.82 34.97
CA ALA A 131 28.09 -30.33 33.66
C ALA A 131 26.98 -31.23 33.13
N SER A 132 25.75 -30.79 33.32
CA SER A 132 24.57 -31.27 32.59
C SER A 132 24.98 -31.56 31.14
N LYS A 133 25.14 -32.85 30.82
CA LYS A 133 25.46 -33.34 29.47
C LYS A 133 24.55 -32.57 28.51
N PRO A 134 25.05 -31.99 27.40
CA PRO A 134 24.17 -31.33 26.44
C PRO A 134 23.23 -32.42 25.94
N SER A 135 22.04 -32.49 26.56
CA SER A 135 20.96 -33.33 26.10
C SER A 135 20.84 -32.96 24.64
N TRP A 136 21.09 -33.93 23.77
CA TRP A 136 21.04 -33.79 22.33
C TRP A 136 19.57 -33.49 22.00
N LYS A 137 19.15 -32.24 22.23
CA LYS A 137 17.82 -31.74 21.97
C LYS A 137 17.72 -31.80 20.46
N ARG A 138 17.11 -32.89 19.96
CA ARG A 138 16.84 -33.09 18.54
C ARG A 138 16.32 -31.77 17.99
N GLN A 139 17.09 -31.16 17.10
CA GLN A 139 16.71 -29.91 16.47
C GLN A 139 15.38 -30.17 15.77
N LYS A 140 14.30 -29.58 16.31
CA LYS A 140 12.96 -29.78 15.75
C LYS A 140 12.98 -29.21 14.35
N ARG A 141 12.66 -30.05 13.35
CA ARG A 141 12.54 -29.60 11.97
C ARG A 141 11.51 -28.46 11.90
N PRO A 142 11.77 -27.38 11.15
CA PRO A 142 10.83 -26.29 11.03
C PRO A 142 9.52 -26.84 10.44
N LYS A 143 8.41 -26.52 11.09
CA LYS A 143 7.09 -26.93 10.63
C LYS A 143 6.80 -26.24 9.29
N PRO A 144 6.27 -26.94 8.29
CA PRO A 144 5.86 -26.31 7.04
C PRO A 144 4.74 -25.32 7.36
N VAL A 145 5.02 -24.02 7.20
CA VAL A 145 4.00 -22.99 7.32
C VAL A 145 3.19 -22.96 6.04
N PRO A 146 1.85 -23.03 6.12
CA PRO A 146 1.02 -22.91 4.93
C PRO A 146 1.26 -21.54 4.28
N PHE A 147 1.29 -21.52 2.94
CA PHE A 147 1.48 -20.31 2.12
C PHE A 147 2.84 -19.59 2.29
N ALA A 148 3.93 -20.31 2.57
CA ALA A 148 5.29 -19.74 2.63
C ALA A 148 5.63 -18.83 1.44
N ARG A 149 5.27 -19.25 0.22
CA ARG A 149 5.48 -18.47 -1.02
C ARG A 149 4.70 -17.16 -1.04
N GLU A 150 3.49 -17.14 -0.47
CA GLU A 150 2.68 -15.93 -0.40
C GLU A 150 3.22 -14.96 0.66
N ALA A 151 3.70 -15.49 1.79
CA ALA A 151 4.35 -14.70 2.82
C ALA A 151 5.62 -14.00 2.29
N GLU A 152 6.45 -14.70 1.53
CA GLU A 152 7.62 -14.12 0.87
C GLU A 152 7.24 -13.01 -0.13
N GLN A 153 6.19 -13.23 -0.93
CA GLN A 153 5.69 -12.21 -1.85
C GLN A 153 5.13 -10.99 -1.10
N ALA A 154 4.44 -11.20 0.01
CA ALA A 154 3.96 -10.12 0.87
C ALA A 154 5.11 -9.33 1.49
N GLN A 155 6.19 -9.98 1.91
CA GLN A 155 7.40 -9.31 2.41
C GLN A 155 8.08 -8.50 1.32
N LYS A 156 8.25 -9.05 0.12
CA LYS A 156 8.80 -8.30 -1.04
C LYS A 156 7.99 -7.04 -1.35
N ARG A 157 6.66 -7.13 -1.35
CA ARG A 157 5.77 -5.97 -1.55
C ARG A 157 5.91 -4.93 -0.44
N LYS A 158 6.09 -5.36 0.82
CA LYS A 158 6.34 -4.44 1.94
C LYS A 158 7.69 -3.73 1.79
N GLN A 159 8.75 -4.47 1.45
CA GLN A 159 10.09 -3.91 1.22
C GLN A 159 10.08 -2.88 0.09
N GLU A 160 9.47 -3.19 -1.06
CA GLU A 160 9.36 -2.23 -2.17
C GLU A 160 8.58 -0.96 -1.77
N ALA A 161 7.50 -1.12 -1.00
CA ALA A 161 6.73 0.02 -0.48
C ALA A 161 7.54 0.88 0.51
N GLU A 162 8.37 0.25 1.35
CA GLU A 162 9.26 0.93 2.29
C GLU A 162 10.41 1.64 1.57
N GLU A 163 11.04 1.01 0.60
CA GLU A 163 12.06 1.64 -0.25
C GLU A 163 11.49 2.87 -0.97
N ARG A 164 10.27 2.75 -1.51
CA ARG A 164 9.58 3.88 -2.14
C ARG A 164 9.26 4.99 -1.13
N ARG A 165 8.97 4.67 0.12
CA ARG A 165 8.74 5.65 1.19
C ARG A 165 10.06 6.33 1.56
N LEU A 166 11.13 5.58 1.77
CA LEU A 166 12.46 6.10 2.09
C LEU A 166 12.98 7.02 0.99
N ALA A 167 12.84 6.64 -0.29
CA ALA A 167 13.23 7.50 -1.41
C ALA A 167 12.49 8.85 -1.42
N ARG A 168 11.21 8.87 -1.03
CA ARG A 168 10.44 10.12 -0.89
C ARG A 168 10.94 10.95 0.28
N GLU A 169 11.16 10.32 1.43
CA GLU A 169 11.68 10.99 2.63
C GLU A 169 13.07 11.58 2.40
N GLU A 170 13.95 10.89 1.67
CA GLU A 170 15.27 11.39 1.30
C GLU A 170 15.18 12.60 0.37
N ALA A 171 14.33 12.53 -0.67
CA ALA A 171 14.08 13.66 -1.56
C ALA A 171 13.50 14.88 -0.80
N GLU A 172 12.62 14.65 0.17
CA GLU A 172 12.10 15.71 1.04
C GLU A 172 13.18 16.29 1.95
N LYS A 173 14.03 15.45 2.56
CA LYS A 173 15.17 15.90 3.37
C LYS A 173 16.14 16.74 2.55
N GLU A 174 16.45 16.36 1.31
CA GLU A 174 17.32 17.13 0.43
C GLU A 174 16.69 18.49 0.08
N ARG A 175 15.39 18.51 -0.26
CA ARG A 175 14.64 19.76 -0.49
C ARG A 175 14.65 20.65 0.76
N GLN A 176 14.41 20.08 1.94
CA GLN A 176 14.43 20.81 3.20
C GLN A 176 15.82 21.37 3.50
N ARG A 177 16.91 20.62 3.26
CA ARG A 177 18.28 21.12 3.39
C ARG A 177 18.53 22.33 2.47
N LYS A 178 18.15 22.23 1.20
CA LYS A 178 18.27 23.33 0.22
C LYS A 178 17.45 24.57 0.64
N ILE A 179 16.22 24.37 1.13
CA ILE A 179 15.37 25.45 1.64
C ILE A 179 15.99 26.09 2.88
N ALA A 180 16.42 25.29 3.86
CA ALA A 180 17.03 25.77 5.09
C ALA A 180 18.32 26.54 4.83
N GLU A 181 19.17 26.10 3.91
CA GLU A 181 20.36 26.84 3.49
C GLU A 181 20.01 28.18 2.84
N ARG A 182 19.00 28.20 1.96
CA ARG A 182 18.50 29.42 1.33
C ARG A 182 17.92 30.39 2.36
N GLU A 183 17.17 29.88 3.33
CA GLU A 183 16.59 30.69 4.41
C GLU A 183 17.67 31.23 5.34
N ARG A 184 18.66 30.41 5.72
CA ARG A 184 19.84 30.85 6.48
C ARG A 184 20.55 31.99 5.76
N PHE A 185 20.82 31.81 4.46
CA PHE A 185 21.46 32.83 3.63
C PHE A 185 20.61 34.12 3.54
N ARG A 186 19.30 33.99 3.29
CA ARG A 186 18.37 35.11 3.24
C ARG A 186 18.33 35.85 4.58
N ARG A 187 18.28 35.14 5.71
CA ARG A 187 18.26 35.71 7.05
C ARG A 187 19.56 36.41 7.39
N ALA A 188 20.70 35.83 7.03
CA ALA A 188 22.02 36.44 7.22
C ALA A 188 22.16 37.74 6.39
N MET A 189 21.77 37.71 5.11
CA MET A 189 21.72 38.90 4.25
C MET A 189 20.78 39.97 4.78
N ALA A 190 19.58 39.58 5.23
CA ALA A 190 18.61 40.51 5.81
C ALA A 190 19.20 41.18 7.06
N LYS A 191 19.81 40.41 7.96
CA LYS A 191 20.45 40.91 9.20
C LYS A 191 21.65 41.81 8.92
N ALA A 192 22.39 41.56 7.85
CA ALA A 192 23.52 42.37 7.44
C ALA A 192 23.08 43.70 6.78
N ARG A 193 21.98 43.65 6.02
CA ARG A 193 21.30 44.82 5.42
C ARG A 193 20.47 45.63 6.42
N THR A 194 20.09 45.07 7.56
CA THR A 194 19.46 45.82 8.65
C THR A 194 20.46 46.88 9.13
N GLY A 195 20.18 48.13 8.78
CA GLY A 195 21.05 49.28 9.03
C GLY A 195 21.44 49.42 10.50
N GLY A 196 22.57 50.09 10.74
CA GLY A 196 22.94 50.55 12.08
C GLY A 196 22.00 51.66 12.60
N PRO A 197 22.29 52.23 13.78
CA PRO A 197 21.51 53.34 14.35
C PRO A 197 21.32 54.52 13.37
N ASN A 198 22.28 54.72 12.45
CA ASN A 198 22.24 55.77 11.42
C ASN A 198 21.72 55.26 10.06
N GLY A 199 21.09 54.09 9.99
CA GLY A 199 20.60 53.48 8.75
C GLY A 199 21.68 52.93 7.78
N GLN A 200 22.95 53.12 8.11
CA GLN A 200 24.08 52.67 7.28
C GLN A 200 24.23 51.14 7.26
N ARG A 201 24.58 50.58 6.09
CA ARG A 201 24.78 49.14 5.89
C ARG A 201 26.01 48.63 6.64
N LYS A 202 25.94 47.41 7.15
CA LYS A 202 27.04 46.78 7.89
C LYS A 202 27.92 45.98 6.92
N LEU A 203 28.75 46.68 6.12
CA LEU A 203 29.59 46.06 5.07
C LEU A 203 30.40 44.86 5.57
N GLY A 204 30.94 44.90 6.80
CA GLY A 204 31.68 43.77 7.38
C GLY A 204 30.86 42.48 7.47
N ARG A 205 29.58 42.57 7.83
CA ARG A 205 28.69 41.39 7.89
C ARG A 205 28.16 40.99 6.52
N GLU A 206 27.94 41.96 5.63
CA GLU A 206 27.49 41.69 4.25
C GLU A 206 28.59 41.00 3.43
N SER A 207 29.85 41.42 3.61
CA SER A 207 31.00 40.86 2.89
C SER A 207 31.17 39.37 3.15
N GLN A 208 31.05 38.90 4.41
CA GLN A 208 31.17 37.47 4.76
C GLN A 208 30.12 36.61 4.04
N VAL A 209 28.85 37.05 4.04
CA VAL A 209 27.77 36.30 3.39
C VAL A 209 27.93 36.31 1.87
N LEU A 210 28.40 37.42 1.29
CA LEU A 210 28.71 37.49 -0.14
C LEU A 210 29.90 36.60 -0.53
N LEU A 211 30.93 36.53 0.31
CA LEU A 211 32.08 35.64 0.09
C LEU A 211 31.66 34.17 0.12
N GLU A 212 30.81 33.75 1.06
CA GLU A 212 30.24 32.39 1.07
C GLU A 212 29.43 32.09 -0.20
N LYS A 213 28.72 33.08 -0.74
CA LYS A 213 27.97 32.94 -1.99
C LYS A 213 28.89 32.75 -3.19
N VAL A 214 29.96 33.55 -3.27
CA VAL A 214 30.97 33.45 -4.34
C VAL A 214 31.69 32.11 -4.25
N LYS A 215 32.09 31.69 -3.05
CA LYS A 215 32.72 30.38 -2.82
C LYS A 215 31.84 29.24 -3.33
N ARG A 216 30.53 29.26 -3.06
CA ARG A 216 29.58 28.26 -3.61
C ARG A 216 29.42 28.31 -5.12
N MET A 217 29.66 29.45 -5.78
CA MET A 217 29.60 29.54 -7.26
C MET A 217 30.90 29.10 -7.92
N VAL A 218 32.02 29.12 -7.19
CA VAL A 218 33.33 28.69 -7.68
C VAL A 218 33.55 27.20 -7.40
N ASP A 219 33.01 26.69 -6.29
CA ASP A 219 33.12 25.28 -5.86
C ASP A 219 32.01 24.38 -6.47
N ALA A 220 31.02 24.95 -7.16
CA ALA A 220 29.94 24.22 -7.84
C ALA A 220 30.21 24.06 -9.34
#